data_AF-A0AAX3BB64-F1
#
_entry.id   AF-A0AAX3BB64-F1
#
_cell.length_a   1.000
_cell.length_b   1.000
_cell.length_c   1.000
_cell.angle_alpha   90.00
_cell.angle_beta   90.00
_cell.angle_gamma   90.00
#
_symmetry.space_group_name_H-M   'P 1'
#
loop_
_entity.id
_entity.type
_entity.pdbx_description
1 polymer ?
#
loop_
_entity_poly.entity_id
_entity_poly.type
_entity_poly.pdbx_seq_one_letter_code
_entity_poly.pdbx_strand_id
1 'polypeptide(L)'
;MENKVLLILEEGESLKDLVAQLELSNPPIKVNVVSKKDEDAYKPVKADLVVVDVNQTDHRAGFIIQEIRHQNPYLPIIVLSENASPEAAVYYFNMGVDDFIRKPYDVMEFASRVKARLRVMNYLEEMKAARNAKTPHALHGRVRIGDVEVDFDRMMVIRKNGENIPLNPKETGVLKLLYLNKGRVVTREDFLREVWFMEEPKITDRVVDTNIVNIRNKIGGIGRNSPYIKTIFGIGYMLVDA
;
A
#
# COMPACT_ATOMS: atom_id res chain seq x y z
N MET A 1 10.27 -10.41 6.11
CA MET A 1 9.43 -11.52 5.61
C MET A 1 10.17 -12.19 4.47
N GLU A 2 9.98 -13.50 4.29
CA GLU A 2 10.56 -14.22 3.15
C GLU A 2 9.67 -14.00 1.92
N ASN A 3 10.20 -13.37 0.88
CA ASN A 3 9.46 -13.08 -0.34
C ASN A 3 9.23 -14.38 -1.14
N LYS A 4 8.04 -14.51 -1.73
CA LYS A 4 7.60 -15.65 -2.54
C LYS A 4 7.25 -15.21 -3.95
N VAL A 5 7.83 -15.86 -4.95
CA VAL A 5 7.51 -15.66 -6.36
C VAL A 5 6.83 -16.92 -6.88
N LEU A 6 5.72 -16.74 -7.60
CA LEU A 6 5.05 -17.82 -8.34
C LEU A 6 5.34 -17.67 -9.83
N LEU A 7 5.92 -18.69 -10.45
CA LEU A 7 6.12 -18.79 -11.89
C LEU A 7 5.05 -19.71 -12.47
N ILE A 8 4.18 -19.17 -13.31
CA ILE A 8 3.15 -19.92 -14.02
C ILE A 8 3.64 -20.09 -15.47
N LEU A 9 4.15 -21.27 -15.77
CA LEU A 9 4.86 -21.56 -17.01
C LEU A 9 4.05 -22.47 -17.94
N GLU A 10 4.35 -22.41 -19.23
CA GLU A 10 3.89 -23.42 -20.17
C GLU A 10 4.53 -24.78 -19.84
N GLU A 11 3.86 -25.87 -20.23
CA GLU A 11 4.41 -27.20 -20.02
C GLU A 11 5.73 -27.39 -20.80
N GLY A 12 6.79 -27.81 -20.11
CA GLY A 12 8.12 -28.00 -20.69
C GLY A 12 9.02 -26.76 -20.68
N GLU A 13 8.48 -25.57 -20.42
CA GLU A 13 9.27 -24.36 -20.21
C GLU A 13 9.98 -24.40 -18.85
N SER A 14 11.19 -23.84 -18.79
CA SER A 14 12.01 -23.88 -17.58
C SER A 14 12.82 -22.62 -17.39
N LEU A 15 12.63 -21.96 -16.24
CA LEU A 15 13.38 -20.76 -15.84
C LEU A 15 14.46 -21.08 -14.79
N LYS A 16 15.14 -22.23 -14.91
CA LYS A 16 16.08 -22.76 -13.89
C LYS A 16 17.13 -21.74 -13.44
N ASP A 17 17.74 -21.03 -14.38
CA ASP A 17 18.79 -20.05 -14.06
C ASP A 17 18.23 -18.86 -13.29
N LEU A 18 17.01 -18.41 -13.64
CA LEU A 18 16.31 -17.37 -12.90
C LEU A 18 15.94 -17.84 -11.50
N VAL A 19 15.41 -19.05 -11.36
CA VAL A 19 15.07 -19.66 -10.07
C VAL A 19 16.31 -19.68 -9.17
N ALA A 20 17.41 -20.24 -9.66
CA ALA A 20 18.67 -20.30 -8.93
C ALA A 20 19.16 -18.90 -8.54
N GLN A 21 19.09 -17.92 -9.44
CA GLN A 21 19.52 -16.56 -9.18
C GLN A 21 18.67 -15.83 -8.13
N LEU A 22 17.36 -16.14 -8.05
CA LEU A 22 16.45 -15.58 -7.05
C LEU A 22 16.62 -16.27 -5.68
N GLU A 23 16.76 -17.59 -5.64
CA GLU A 23 16.93 -18.36 -4.40
C GLU A 23 18.29 -18.11 -3.73
N LEU A 24 19.36 -17.90 -4.51
CA LEU A 24 20.69 -17.54 -4.00
C LEU A 24 20.84 -16.06 -3.65
N SER A 25 19.80 -15.24 -3.84
CA SER A 25 19.87 -13.82 -3.53
C SER A 25 19.84 -13.53 -2.03
N ASN A 26 20.15 -12.29 -1.64
CA ASN A 26 20.12 -11.86 -0.24
C ASN A 26 19.20 -10.63 -0.08
N PRO A 27 18.07 -10.73 0.63
CA PRO A 27 17.51 -11.94 1.22
C PRO A 27 17.06 -12.95 0.13
N PRO A 28 17.03 -14.26 0.43
CA PRO A 28 16.60 -15.28 -0.52
C PRO A 28 15.13 -15.12 -0.88
N ILE A 29 14.78 -15.41 -2.12
CA ILE A 29 13.42 -15.37 -2.64
C ILE A 29 12.99 -16.79 -2.93
N LYS A 30 11.92 -17.25 -2.26
CA LYS A 30 11.36 -18.58 -2.50
C LYS A 30 10.59 -18.59 -3.81
N VAL A 31 10.90 -19.54 -4.70
CA VAL A 31 10.22 -19.63 -5.99
C VAL A 31 9.39 -20.91 -6.05
N ASN A 32 8.12 -20.77 -6.42
CA ASN A 32 7.27 -21.91 -6.76
C ASN A 32 7.00 -21.90 -8.26
N VAL A 33 7.11 -23.05 -8.92
CA VAL A 33 6.88 -23.18 -10.36
C VAL A 33 5.70 -24.10 -10.58
N VAL A 34 4.71 -23.64 -11.33
CA VAL A 34 3.49 -24.38 -11.63
C VAL A 34 3.20 -24.32 -13.12
N SER A 35 2.50 -25.34 -13.61
CA SER A 35 2.01 -25.36 -14.99
C SER A 35 0.74 -24.52 -15.09
N LYS A 36 0.59 -23.76 -16.18
CA LYS A 36 -0.67 -23.09 -16.52
C LYS A 36 -1.87 -24.03 -16.62
N LYS A 37 -1.65 -25.32 -16.87
CA LYS A 37 -2.73 -26.31 -16.99
C LYS A 37 -3.28 -26.75 -15.65
N ASP A 38 -2.56 -26.48 -14.56
CA ASP A 38 -2.93 -26.87 -13.21
C ASP A 38 -3.53 -25.67 -12.47
N GLU A 39 -4.84 -25.47 -12.63
CA GLU A 39 -5.53 -24.32 -12.04
C GLU A 39 -5.48 -24.33 -10.51
N ASP A 40 -5.52 -25.52 -9.90
CA ASP A 40 -5.49 -25.69 -8.45
C ASP A 40 -4.10 -25.34 -7.89
N ALA A 41 -3.03 -25.47 -8.68
CA ALA A 41 -1.68 -25.15 -8.23
C ALA A 41 -1.41 -23.64 -8.05
N TYR A 42 -2.21 -22.77 -8.69
CA TYR A 42 -2.11 -21.32 -8.49
C TYR A 42 -3.34 -20.69 -7.82
N LYS A 43 -4.35 -21.49 -7.42
CA LYS A 43 -5.55 -21.02 -6.71
C LYS A 43 -5.64 -21.64 -5.30
N PRO A 44 -5.64 -20.84 -4.21
CA PRO A 44 -5.48 -19.39 -4.17
C PRO A 44 -4.02 -18.96 -4.39
N VAL A 45 -3.83 -17.77 -4.96
CA VAL A 45 -2.49 -17.23 -5.22
C VAL A 45 -1.82 -16.85 -3.90
N LYS A 46 -0.80 -17.59 -3.49
CA LYS A 46 0.00 -17.35 -2.26
C LYS A 46 1.42 -16.94 -2.59
N ALA A 47 1.57 -15.77 -3.21
CA ALA A 47 2.86 -15.20 -3.58
C ALA A 47 2.84 -13.66 -3.44
N ASP A 48 4.03 -13.07 -3.40
CA ASP A 48 4.25 -11.62 -3.34
C ASP A 48 4.49 -11.02 -4.73
N LEU A 49 4.73 -11.88 -5.74
CA LEU A 49 4.81 -11.54 -7.15
C LEU A 49 4.50 -12.78 -8.00
N VAL A 50 3.83 -12.58 -9.13
CA VAL A 50 3.57 -13.64 -10.12
C VAL A 50 4.27 -13.32 -11.43
N VAL A 51 4.90 -14.33 -12.03
CA VAL A 51 5.34 -14.30 -13.42
C VAL A 51 4.44 -15.22 -14.22
N VAL A 52 3.85 -14.72 -15.30
CA VAL A 52 3.03 -15.51 -16.22
C VAL A 52 3.74 -15.58 -17.57
N ASP A 53 4.07 -16.78 -18.01
CA ASP A 53 4.55 -17.01 -19.38
C ASP A 53 3.39 -16.85 -20.36
N VAL A 54 3.58 -16.18 -21.49
CA VAL A 54 2.50 -15.95 -22.46
C VAL A 54 3.01 -16.20 -23.89
N ASN A 55 2.31 -17.10 -24.57
CA ASN A 55 2.55 -17.40 -25.98
C ASN A 55 1.50 -16.70 -26.85
N GLN A 56 1.83 -16.41 -28.11
CA GLN A 56 1.02 -15.57 -29.01
C GLN A 56 -0.44 -16.02 -29.20
N THR A 57 -0.73 -17.31 -28.97
CA THR A 57 -2.05 -17.93 -29.16
C THR A 57 -2.81 -18.16 -27.85
N ASP A 58 -2.25 -17.74 -26.71
CA ASP A 58 -2.69 -18.20 -25.40
C ASP A 58 -3.76 -17.29 -24.78
N HIS A 59 -5.03 -17.56 -25.11
CA HIS A 59 -6.18 -16.95 -24.43
C HIS A 59 -6.21 -17.27 -22.91
N ARG A 60 -5.55 -18.33 -22.47
CA ARG A 60 -5.54 -18.81 -21.09
C ARG A 60 -4.69 -17.91 -20.19
N ALA A 61 -3.57 -17.41 -20.69
CA ALA A 61 -2.75 -16.43 -19.96
C ALA A 61 -3.52 -15.17 -19.57
N GLY A 62 -4.32 -14.62 -20.50
CA GLY A 62 -5.17 -13.47 -20.22
C GLY A 62 -6.21 -13.76 -19.13
N PHE A 63 -6.83 -14.94 -19.17
CA PHE A 63 -7.76 -15.39 -18.13
C PHE A 63 -7.08 -15.53 -16.76
N ILE A 64 -5.89 -16.13 -16.71
CA ILE A 64 -5.09 -16.25 -15.48
C ILE A 64 -4.80 -14.87 -14.89
N ILE A 65 -4.38 -13.90 -15.70
CA ILE A 65 -4.09 -12.53 -15.24
C ILE A 65 -5.34 -11.88 -14.65
N GLN A 66 -6.49 -11.97 -15.33
CA GLN A 66 -7.75 -11.41 -14.83
C GLN A 66 -8.18 -12.06 -13.52
N GLU A 67 -8.04 -13.38 -13.41
CA GLU A 67 -8.40 -14.13 -12.20
C GLU A 67 -7.50 -13.75 -11.02
N ILE A 68 -6.19 -13.63 -11.24
CA ILE A 68 -5.24 -13.15 -10.21
C ILE A 68 -5.62 -11.72 -9.79
N ARG A 69 -5.95 -10.83 -10.72
CA ARG A 69 -6.36 -9.45 -10.44
C ARG A 69 -7.67 -9.39 -9.66
N HIS A 70 -8.61 -10.28 -9.93
CA HIS A 70 -9.86 -10.39 -9.18
C HIS A 70 -9.62 -10.83 -7.72
N GLN A 71 -8.68 -11.77 -7.50
CA GLN A 71 -8.30 -12.21 -6.15
C GLN A 71 -7.47 -11.17 -5.39
N ASN A 72 -6.55 -10.50 -6.08
CA ASN A 72 -5.69 -9.47 -5.50
C ASN A 72 -5.37 -8.38 -6.54
N PRO A 73 -6.07 -7.23 -6.48
CA PRO A 73 -5.86 -6.12 -7.42
C PRO A 73 -4.46 -5.51 -7.41
N TYR A 74 -3.68 -5.72 -6.34
CA TYR A 74 -2.38 -5.08 -6.12
C TYR A 74 -1.19 -6.04 -6.20
N LEU A 75 -1.41 -7.33 -6.45
CA LEU A 75 -0.31 -8.30 -6.55
C LEU A 75 0.54 -8.01 -7.79
N PRO A 76 1.86 -7.76 -7.70
CA PRO A 76 2.65 -7.54 -8.89
C PRO A 76 2.61 -8.72 -9.86
N ILE A 77 2.32 -8.45 -11.13
CA ILE A 77 2.35 -9.43 -12.22
C ILE A 77 3.40 -9.00 -13.25
N ILE A 78 4.29 -9.91 -13.59
CA ILE A 78 5.22 -9.79 -14.72
C ILE A 78 4.77 -10.75 -15.81
N VAL A 79 4.66 -10.27 -17.04
CA VAL A 79 4.44 -11.12 -18.21
C VAL A 79 5.76 -11.42 -18.89
N LEU A 80 5.95 -12.68 -19.27
CA LEU A 80 7.07 -13.14 -20.08
C LEU A 80 6.56 -13.59 -21.45
N SER A 81 7.05 -13.02 -22.56
CA SER A 81 6.56 -13.38 -23.89
C SER A 81 7.65 -13.49 -24.95
N GLU A 82 7.49 -14.40 -25.91
CA GLU A 82 8.28 -14.40 -27.15
C GLU A 82 7.88 -13.26 -28.11
N ASN A 83 6.63 -12.79 -28.03
CA ASN A 83 6.19 -11.65 -28.81
C ASN A 83 6.66 -10.36 -28.15
N ALA A 84 7.28 -9.49 -28.94
CA ALA A 84 7.80 -8.23 -28.48
C ALA A 84 7.22 -7.03 -29.21
N SER A 85 6.10 -7.25 -29.91
CA SER A 85 5.41 -6.14 -30.53
C SER A 85 4.94 -5.18 -29.42
N PRO A 86 5.05 -3.86 -29.64
CA PRO A 86 4.51 -2.88 -28.69
C PRO A 86 3.03 -3.10 -28.39
N GLU A 87 2.27 -3.58 -29.36
CA GLU A 87 0.83 -3.87 -29.23
C GLU A 87 0.58 -4.99 -28.22
N ALA A 88 1.41 -6.04 -28.22
CA ALA A 88 1.32 -7.11 -27.24
C ALA A 88 1.61 -6.61 -25.83
N ALA A 89 2.65 -5.79 -25.65
CA ALA A 89 2.96 -5.21 -24.35
C ALA A 89 1.83 -4.31 -23.85
N VAL A 90 1.31 -3.42 -24.70
CA VAL A 90 0.17 -2.53 -24.38
C VAL A 90 -1.08 -3.34 -24.00
N TYR A 91 -1.36 -4.44 -24.71
CA TYR A 91 -2.48 -5.33 -24.39
C TYR A 91 -2.41 -5.82 -22.92
N TYR A 92 -1.27 -6.37 -22.50
CA TYR A 92 -1.11 -6.88 -21.14
C TYR A 92 -1.04 -5.77 -20.08
N PHE A 93 -0.43 -4.62 -20.38
CA PHE A 93 -0.47 -3.47 -19.47
C PHE A 93 -1.89 -2.99 -19.21
N ASN A 94 -2.76 -2.97 -20.24
CA ASN A 94 -4.17 -2.62 -20.07
C ASN A 94 -4.96 -3.64 -19.23
N MET A 95 -4.46 -4.89 -19.09
CA MET A 95 -5.01 -5.88 -18.16
C MET A 95 -4.50 -5.72 -16.72
N GLY A 96 -3.66 -4.70 -16.47
CA GLY A 96 -3.12 -4.37 -15.16
C GLY A 96 -1.81 -5.07 -14.82
N VAL A 97 -1.06 -5.58 -15.81
CA VAL A 97 0.28 -6.14 -15.59
C VAL A 97 1.28 -5.02 -15.25
N ASP A 98 2.26 -5.31 -14.39
CA ASP A 98 3.21 -4.33 -13.88
C ASP A 98 4.48 -4.22 -14.71
N ASP A 99 4.89 -5.32 -15.34
CA ASP A 99 6.08 -5.39 -16.18
C ASP A 99 5.94 -6.42 -17.31
N PHE A 100 6.66 -6.21 -18.39
CA PHE A 100 6.63 -7.06 -19.58
C PHE A 100 8.07 -7.37 -20.01
N ILE A 101 8.42 -8.66 -20.05
CA ILE A 101 9.76 -9.14 -20.39
C ILE A 101 9.67 -9.97 -21.67
N ARG A 102 10.52 -9.59 -22.64
CA ARG A 102 10.67 -10.31 -23.90
C ARG A 102 11.62 -11.51 -23.73
N LYS A 103 11.30 -12.65 -24.35
CA LYS A 103 12.25 -13.75 -24.62
C LYS A 103 13.03 -13.50 -25.93
N PRO A 104 14.34 -13.77 -25.97
CA PRO A 104 15.23 -14.13 -24.85
C PRO A 104 15.51 -12.93 -23.94
N TYR A 105 15.78 -13.20 -22.66
CA TYR A 105 16.05 -12.20 -21.62
C TYR A 105 17.41 -12.44 -20.96
N ASP A 106 17.98 -11.40 -20.39
CA ASP A 106 19.11 -11.51 -19.48
C ASP A 106 18.63 -11.92 -18.08
N VAL A 107 19.24 -12.96 -17.51
CA VAL A 107 18.84 -13.51 -16.20
C VAL A 107 19.06 -12.50 -15.06
N MET A 108 20.13 -11.70 -15.12
CA MET A 108 20.43 -10.69 -14.12
C MET A 108 19.47 -9.51 -14.19
N GLU A 109 19.11 -9.09 -15.41
CA GLU A 109 18.09 -8.06 -15.63
C GLU A 109 16.74 -8.52 -15.08
N PHE A 110 16.30 -9.74 -15.42
CA PHE A 110 15.03 -10.26 -14.94
C PHE A 110 15.02 -10.38 -13.41
N ALA A 111 16.06 -10.98 -12.81
CA ALA A 111 16.16 -11.05 -11.35
C ALA A 111 16.13 -9.65 -10.69
N SER A 112 16.71 -8.64 -11.33
CA SER A 112 16.67 -7.25 -10.85
C SER A 112 15.28 -6.63 -10.93
N ARG A 113 14.52 -6.89 -12.01
CA ARG A 113 13.12 -6.45 -12.16
C ARG A 113 12.22 -7.08 -11.10
N VAL A 114 12.35 -8.39 -10.85
CA VAL A 114 11.63 -9.09 -9.78
C VAL A 114 11.93 -8.45 -8.42
N LYS A 115 13.21 -8.26 -8.08
CA LYS A 115 13.62 -7.62 -6.81
C LYS A 115 13.11 -6.19 -6.69
N ALA A 116 13.08 -5.42 -7.78
CA ALA A 116 12.57 -4.05 -7.76
C ALA A 116 11.07 -4.01 -7.41
N ARG A 117 10.26 -4.90 -8.00
CA ARG A 117 8.83 -4.99 -7.69
C ARG A 117 8.56 -5.46 -6.26
N LEU A 118 9.28 -6.47 -5.81
CA LEU A 118 9.18 -6.95 -4.42
C LEU A 118 9.61 -5.89 -3.40
N ARG A 119 10.64 -5.09 -3.69
CA ARG A 119 11.06 -3.99 -2.80
C ARG A 119 9.99 -2.91 -2.66
N VAL A 120 9.26 -2.59 -3.74
CA VAL A 120 8.14 -1.65 -3.66
C VAL A 120 7.02 -2.24 -2.79
N MET A 121 6.71 -3.52 -2.96
CA MET A 121 5.73 -4.20 -2.10
C MET A 121 6.17 -4.24 -0.64
N ASN A 122 7.40 -4.61 -0.36
CA ASN A 122 7.94 -4.65 0.99
C ASN A 122 7.97 -3.26 1.61
N TYR A 123 8.27 -2.20 0.86
CA TYR A 123 8.14 -0.84 1.35
C TYR A 123 6.68 -0.48 1.68
N LEU A 124 5.72 -0.85 0.83
CA LEU A 124 4.30 -0.64 1.10
C LEU A 124 3.80 -1.47 2.29
N GLU A 125 4.29 -2.71 2.44
CA GLU A 125 3.98 -3.59 3.56
C GLU A 125 4.66 -3.14 4.85
N GLU A 126 5.90 -2.66 4.81
CA GLU A 126 6.58 -2.03 5.94
C GLU A 126 5.89 -0.73 6.32
N MET A 127 5.42 0.05 5.34
CA MET A 127 4.55 1.19 5.60
C MET A 127 3.22 0.76 6.22
N LYS A 128 2.60 -0.34 5.78
CA LYS A 128 1.38 -0.93 6.36
C LYS A 128 1.62 -1.57 7.74
N ALA A 129 2.78 -2.18 7.99
CA ALA A 129 3.13 -2.86 9.24
C ALA A 129 3.57 -1.85 10.31
N ALA A 130 4.36 -0.84 9.91
CA ALA A 130 4.62 0.35 10.73
C ALA A 130 3.36 1.18 11.00
N ARG A 131 2.28 0.93 10.24
CA ARG A 131 0.95 1.53 10.38
C ARG A 131 -0.01 0.65 11.21
N ASN A 132 0.14 -0.68 11.18
CA ASN A 132 -0.61 -1.64 12.01
C ASN A 132 -0.10 -1.73 13.46
N ALA A 133 1.12 -1.30 13.75
CA ALA A 133 1.64 -1.17 15.11
C ALA A 133 1.01 -0.01 15.92
N LYS A 134 0.12 0.78 15.30
CA LYS A 134 -0.46 1.98 15.91
C LYS A 134 -1.94 2.12 15.52
N THR A 135 -2.78 1.25 16.08
CA THR A 135 -4.22 1.50 16.13
C THR A 135 -4.44 2.85 16.83
N PRO A 136 -5.39 3.70 16.38
CA PRO A 136 -5.79 4.89 17.13
C PRO A 136 -6.13 4.57 18.59
N HIS A 137 -6.61 3.36 18.87
CA HIS A 137 -6.94 2.89 20.22
C HIS A 137 -5.73 2.69 21.14
N ALA A 138 -4.50 2.59 20.63
CA ALA A 138 -3.32 2.36 21.47
C ALA A 138 -2.77 3.64 22.12
N LEU A 139 -3.10 4.82 21.57
CA LEU A 139 -2.65 6.10 22.12
C LEU A 139 -3.54 6.53 23.29
N HIS A 140 -2.98 6.46 24.49
CA HIS A 140 -3.56 6.88 25.77
C HIS A 140 -2.71 7.96 26.44
N GLY A 141 -3.30 8.69 27.37
CA GLY A 141 -2.63 9.71 28.16
C GLY A 141 -2.48 11.07 27.48
N ARG A 142 -1.63 11.90 28.07
CA ARG A 142 -1.37 13.27 27.63
C ARG A 142 -0.17 13.37 26.71
N VAL A 143 -0.33 14.07 25.60
CA VAL A 143 0.75 14.40 24.66
C VAL A 143 0.85 15.91 24.47
N ARG A 144 2.02 16.41 24.09
CA ARG A 144 2.19 17.82 23.72
C ARG A 144 2.08 18.00 22.22
N ILE A 145 1.30 19.00 21.79
CA ILE A 145 1.23 19.47 20.41
C ILE A 145 1.51 20.97 20.40
N GLY A 146 2.76 21.35 20.11
CA GLY A 146 3.21 22.72 20.22
C GLY A 146 2.98 23.28 21.63
N ASP A 147 2.13 24.29 21.72
CA ASP A 147 1.82 24.99 22.97
C ASP A 147 0.64 24.42 23.76
N VAL A 148 -0.01 23.35 23.29
CA VAL A 148 -1.12 22.70 24.00
C VAL A 148 -0.76 21.28 24.44
N GLU A 149 -1.42 20.82 25.50
CA GLU A 149 -1.46 19.40 25.83
C GLU A 149 -2.77 18.80 25.32
N VAL A 150 -2.73 17.56 24.84
CA VAL A 150 -3.92 16.81 24.41
C VAL A 150 -4.02 15.60 25.31
N ASP A 151 -5.10 15.53 26.08
CA ASP A 151 -5.46 14.37 26.89
C ASP A 151 -6.41 13.49 26.08
N PHE A 152 -5.88 12.37 25.58
CA PHE A 152 -6.64 11.45 24.76
C PHE A 152 -7.61 10.56 25.55
N ASP A 153 -7.37 10.40 26.85
CA ASP A 153 -8.25 9.61 27.73
C ASP A 153 -9.48 10.43 28.10
N ARG A 154 -9.27 11.74 28.35
CA ARG A 154 -10.33 12.69 28.64
C ARG A 154 -10.90 13.39 27.41
N MET A 155 -10.37 13.10 26.22
CA MET A 155 -10.74 13.70 24.94
C MET A 155 -10.78 15.24 25.02
N MET A 156 -9.68 15.87 25.42
CA MET A 156 -9.62 17.33 25.53
C MET A 156 -8.24 17.91 25.21
N VAL A 157 -8.23 19.16 24.76
CA VAL A 157 -7.03 19.99 24.61
C VAL A 157 -6.93 20.91 25.83
N ILE A 158 -5.75 21.01 26.42
CA ILE A 158 -5.42 21.83 27.58
C ILE A 158 -4.46 22.92 27.10
N ARG A 159 -4.88 24.19 27.17
CA ARG A 159 -4.05 25.34 26.79
C ARG A 159 -3.13 25.76 27.95
N LYS A 160 -2.08 26.53 27.66
CA LYS A 160 -1.14 27.08 28.69
C LYS A 160 -1.82 27.89 29.79
N ASN A 161 -2.96 28.53 29.50
CA ASN A 161 -3.76 29.27 30.47
C ASN A 161 -4.63 28.37 31.37
N GLY A 162 -4.56 27.05 31.21
CA GLY A 162 -5.35 26.07 31.97
C GLY A 162 -6.76 25.83 31.40
N GLU A 163 -7.10 26.43 30.25
CA GLU A 163 -8.40 26.20 29.60
C GLU A 163 -8.48 24.80 28.98
N ASN A 164 -9.55 24.07 29.32
CA ASN A 164 -9.84 22.74 28.78
C ASN A 164 -10.88 22.85 27.66
N ILE A 165 -10.53 22.38 26.47
CA ILE A 165 -11.37 22.41 25.28
C ILE A 165 -11.69 20.97 24.88
N PRO A 166 -12.97 20.54 24.90
CA PRO A 166 -13.33 19.16 24.59
C PRO A 166 -13.10 18.84 23.10
N LEU A 167 -12.68 17.62 22.83
CA LEU A 167 -12.65 16.98 21.53
C LEU A 167 -13.80 15.97 21.45
N ASN A 168 -14.50 15.93 20.33
CA ASN A 168 -15.47 14.87 20.09
C ASN A 168 -14.75 13.56 19.69
N PRO A 169 -15.44 12.41 19.63
CA PRO A 169 -14.80 11.13 19.30
C PRO A 169 -14.12 11.10 17.92
N LYS A 170 -14.70 11.78 16.92
CA LYS A 170 -14.13 11.84 15.56
C LYS A 170 -12.92 12.76 15.49
N GLU A 171 -12.97 13.91 16.13
CA GLU A 171 -11.83 14.82 16.27
C GLU A 171 -10.68 14.13 17.02
N THR A 172 -11.00 13.39 18.08
CA THR A 172 -10.05 12.58 18.83
C THR A 172 -9.43 11.51 17.94
N GLY A 173 -10.23 10.77 17.18
CA GLY A 173 -9.74 9.75 16.24
C GLY A 173 -8.83 10.33 15.16
N VAL A 174 -9.24 11.44 14.53
CA VAL A 174 -8.44 12.15 13.52
C VAL A 174 -7.11 12.64 14.11
N LEU A 175 -7.14 13.27 15.29
CA LEU A 175 -5.95 13.79 15.94
C LEU A 175 -5.00 12.68 16.42
N LYS A 176 -5.55 11.56 16.91
CA LYS A 176 -4.77 10.35 17.24
C LYS A 176 -4.09 9.80 16.00
N LEU A 177 -4.80 9.66 14.87
CA LEU A 177 -4.24 9.14 13.64
C LEU A 177 -3.14 10.05 13.08
N LEU A 178 -3.35 11.37 13.15
CA LEU A 178 -2.33 12.38 12.81
C LEU A 178 -1.09 12.28 13.71
N TYR A 179 -1.28 12.15 15.03
CA TYR A 179 -0.18 12.08 16.00
C TYR A 179 0.63 10.80 15.87
N LEU A 180 -0.04 9.65 15.68
CA LEU A 180 0.62 8.36 15.43
C LEU A 180 1.45 8.38 14.14
N ASN A 181 1.09 9.25 13.21
CA ASN A 181 1.77 9.48 11.93
C ASN A 181 2.45 10.86 11.86
N LYS A 182 2.92 11.42 13.00
CA LYS A 182 3.65 12.71 13.02
C LYS A 182 4.78 12.71 11.98
N GLY A 183 4.88 13.80 11.23
CA GLY A 183 5.84 13.97 10.13
C GLY A 183 5.48 13.23 8.83
N ARG A 184 4.34 12.53 8.78
CA ARG A 184 3.86 11.80 7.59
C ARG A 184 2.46 12.25 7.19
N VAL A 185 2.16 12.14 5.89
CA VAL A 185 0.85 12.47 5.35
C VAL A 185 -0.14 11.34 5.64
N VAL A 186 -1.30 11.70 6.17
CA VAL A 186 -2.47 10.82 6.31
C VAL A 186 -3.48 11.23 5.24
N THR A 187 -3.88 10.28 4.38
CA THR A 187 -4.82 10.57 3.28
C THR A 187 -6.25 10.72 3.77
N ARG A 188 -7.13 11.32 2.96
CA ARG A 188 -8.56 11.44 3.29
C ARG A 188 -9.23 10.07 3.41
N GLU A 189 -8.90 9.16 2.50
CA GLU A 189 -9.36 7.77 2.53
C GLU A 189 -8.92 7.08 3.82
N ASP A 190 -7.69 7.35 4.28
CA ASP A 190 -7.18 6.83 5.54
C ASP A 190 -7.98 7.35 6.74
N PHE A 191 -8.35 8.63 6.78
CA PHE A 191 -9.24 9.14 7.82
C PHE A 191 -10.62 8.47 7.78
N LEU A 192 -11.24 8.36 6.60
CA LEU A 192 -12.55 7.76 6.43
C LEU A 192 -12.56 6.29 6.86
N ARG A 193 -11.51 5.53 6.49
CA ARG A 193 -11.39 4.13 6.88
C ARG A 193 -11.13 3.96 8.38
N GLU A 194 -10.13 4.64 8.92
CA GLU A 194 -9.65 4.37 10.29
C GLU A 194 -10.52 5.04 11.38
N VAL A 195 -11.16 6.16 11.08
CA VAL A 195 -11.95 6.93 12.06
C VAL A 195 -13.45 6.76 11.84
N TRP A 196 -13.90 6.58 10.60
CA TRP A 196 -15.31 6.34 10.27
C TRP A 196 -15.64 4.87 9.99
N PHE A 197 -14.66 3.95 9.98
CA PHE A 197 -14.84 2.51 9.73
C PHE A 197 -15.60 2.24 8.42
N MET A 198 -15.33 3.04 7.39
CA MET A 198 -15.97 2.92 6.09
C MET A 198 -15.01 2.27 5.10
N GLU A 199 -15.43 1.13 4.54
CA GLU A 199 -14.70 0.42 3.48
C GLU A 199 -14.98 1.02 2.09
N GLU A 200 -16.12 1.70 1.93
CA GLU A 200 -16.50 2.46 0.72
C GLU A 200 -16.93 3.89 1.11
N PRO A 201 -16.39 4.95 0.48
CA PRO A 201 -16.69 6.33 0.86
C PRO A 201 -18.07 6.76 0.33
N LYS A 202 -19.15 6.35 1.02
CA LYS A 202 -20.47 6.99 0.87
C LYS A 202 -20.52 8.37 1.54
N ILE A 203 -19.56 8.65 2.43
CA ILE A 203 -19.34 9.96 3.06
C ILE A 203 -18.27 10.71 2.27
N THR A 204 -18.54 11.99 1.97
CA THR A 204 -17.62 12.83 1.21
C THR A 204 -16.41 13.27 2.04
N ASP A 205 -15.28 13.49 1.36
CA ASP A 205 -14.05 14.13 1.87
C ASP A 205 -14.28 15.34 2.77
N ARG A 206 -15.41 16.05 2.59
CA ARG A 206 -15.80 17.23 3.38
C ARG A 206 -15.92 16.95 4.88
N VAL A 207 -16.24 15.72 5.29
CA VAL A 207 -16.36 15.38 6.72
C VAL A 207 -14.98 15.36 7.38
N VAL A 208 -13.96 14.85 6.69
CA VAL A 208 -12.57 14.89 7.14
C VAL A 208 -12.11 16.35 7.26
N ASP A 209 -12.32 17.14 6.21
CA ASP A 209 -11.92 18.54 6.16
C ASP A 209 -12.53 19.37 7.31
N THR A 210 -13.81 19.14 7.61
CA THR A 210 -14.53 19.80 8.72
C THR A 210 -13.88 19.48 10.08
N ASN A 211 -13.53 18.20 10.32
CA ASN A 211 -12.87 17.81 11.56
C ASN A 211 -11.47 18.41 11.66
N ILE A 212 -10.72 18.49 10.56
CA ILE A 212 -9.40 19.14 10.54
C ILE A 212 -9.52 20.63 10.90
N VAL A 213 -10.51 21.34 10.35
CA VAL A 213 -10.75 22.76 10.70
C VAL A 213 -11.02 22.92 12.19
N ASN A 214 -11.90 22.08 12.75
CA ASN A 214 -12.22 22.13 14.18
C ASN A 214 -10.99 21.84 15.05
N ILE A 215 -10.22 20.80 14.73
CA ILE A 215 -9.00 20.44 15.46
C ILE A 215 -8.01 21.60 15.45
N ARG A 216 -7.75 22.21 14.28
CA ARG A 216 -6.82 23.34 14.14
C ARG A 216 -7.20 24.51 15.05
N ASN A 217 -8.48 24.83 15.14
CA ASN A 217 -8.97 25.89 16.03
C ASN A 217 -8.73 25.55 17.52
N LYS A 218 -8.80 24.26 17.88
CA LYS A 218 -8.61 23.78 19.26
C LYS A 218 -7.14 23.72 19.68
N ILE A 219 -6.24 23.23 18.82
CA ILE A 219 -4.81 23.03 19.15
C ILE A 219 -3.91 24.24 18.91
N GLY A 220 -4.45 25.32 18.34
CA GLY A 220 -3.68 26.52 18.00
C GLY A 220 -3.49 26.67 16.49
N GLY A 221 -4.14 27.69 15.94
CA GLY A 221 -4.25 27.96 14.51
C GLY A 221 -5.64 28.49 14.17
N ILE A 222 -5.75 29.25 13.07
CA ILE A 222 -7.04 29.67 12.52
C ILE A 222 -7.15 29.09 11.11
N GLY A 223 -8.15 28.22 10.89
CA GLY A 223 -8.47 27.72 9.54
C GLY A 223 -7.32 26.97 8.86
N ARG A 224 -6.77 27.51 7.77
CA ARG A 224 -5.63 26.89 7.03
C ARG A 224 -4.25 27.26 7.61
N ASN A 225 -4.19 28.24 8.52
CA ASN A 225 -2.95 28.79 9.07
C ASN A 225 -2.55 28.15 10.41
N SER A 226 -2.92 26.90 10.65
CA SER A 226 -2.40 26.19 11.84
C SER A 226 -0.94 25.79 11.59
N PRO A 227 -0.01 26.14 12.49
CA PRO A 227 1.39 25.73 12.36
C PRO A 227 1.56 24.21 12.47
N TYR A 228 0.62 23.51 13.11
CA TYR A 228 0.78 22.10 13.49
C TYR A 228 0.20 21.11 12.49
N ILE A 229 -0.92 21.43 11.81
CA ILE A 229 -1.52 20.53 10.82
C ILE A 229 -1.43 21.17 9.44
N LYS A 230 -0.55 20.67 8.58
CA LYS A 230 -0.43 21.12 7.19
C LYS A 230 -1.39 20.38 6.27
N THR A 231 -1.96 21.11 5.30
CA THR A 231 -2.71 20.52 4.19
C THR A 231 -1.73 20.16 3.09
N ILE A 232 -1.79 18.91 2.61
CA ILE A 232 -1.10 18.48 1.40
C ILE A 232 -2.16 18.37 0.30
N PHE A 233 -2.15 19.33 -0.63
CA PHE A 233 -3.19 19.47 -1.65
C PHE A 233 -3.37 18.17 -2.45
N GLY A 234 -4.63 17.78 -2.64
CA GLY A 234 -5.00 16.55 -3.36
C GLY A 234 -4.73 15.24 -2.62
N ILE A 235 -4.02 15.26 -1.48
CA ILE A 235 -3.57 14.03 -0.81
C ILE A 235 -4.21 13.90 0.59
N GLY A 236 -4.02 14.90 1.46
CA GLY A 236 -4.46 14.77 2.85
C GLY A 236 -3.86 15.78 3.80
N TYR A 237 -3.54 15.32 5.01
CA TYR A 237 -3.10 16.16 6.11
C TYR A 237 -1.90 15.57 6.83
N MET A 238 -1.02 16.42 7.34
CA MET A 238 0.18 16.02 8.06
C MET A 238 0.32 16.83 9.34
N LEU A 239 0.56 16.15 10.46
CA LEU A 239 0.99 16.80 11.69
C LEU A 239 2.50 17.07 11.58
N VAL A 240 2.88 18.35 11.57
CA VAL A 240 4.27 18.81 11.59
C VAL A 240 4.65 19.28 12.98
N ASP A 241 5.94 19.17 13.29
CA ASP A 241 6.59 19.50 14.57
C ASP A 241 5.71 20.22 15.60
N ALA A 242 5.14 19.36 16.45
CA ALA A 242 4.76 19.60 17.82
C ALA A 242 5.97 19.69 18.74
#